data_AF-A0A2V6ZLJ6-F1
#
_entry.id   AF-A0A2V6ZLJ6-F1
#
_cell.length_a   1.000
_cell.length_b   1.000
_cell.length_c   1.000
_cell.angle_alpha   90.00
_cell.angle_beta   90.00
_cell.angle_gamma   90.00
#
_symmetry.space_group_name_H-M   'P 1'
#
loop_
_entity.id
_entity.type
_entity.pdbx_description
1 polymer ?
#
loop_
_entity_poly.entity_id
_entity_poly.type
_entity_poly.pdbx_seq_one_letter_code
_entity_poly.pdbx_strand_id
1 'polypeptide(L)'
;MAQRVLYPDHIEPLVQFVEETTPEHIVARAHDKLAAGTSVKDMLLASALAVVRSSDLPPGHHGGPLHPLAGLHAVRHIAARLPGEYAMLPVIQNVAVANKHIHSPAMGPYVLADAKPVSENGDVEATVKAFRTAVSRGVYNACDHYFHYLLEHLSPPQVLELLLEVGVPKNQLDDHYFLFPVFTWRALEYFGWEYTKYIGRAPVRYITRPTAPAMLVDVDALIRKYELLERDLRVKTDEDETAAVTRLADEIGRCDDFAEIPEMLAQALSDGLSLEGVGEGLSVGGSTLFLRSQTGNPMDVHINTGANTRRYLLRQPELSRRIKLQALLMWNTGPEVRMAQRMLAPDVQPEPDRVAFLPSHTQAELLAELEALIDRLPVGERLPAAGLASWRSTDEVKQASALAQQYANCGYSPEPLITVLGKIACRDNFTEMHAFKHHQATYEEFHTTRPSLRWRHLVAAVQAAAISHGRIQDVYDHAAEVMHF
;
A
#
# COMPACT_ATOMS: atom_id res chain seq x y z
N MET A 1 0.25 -5.03 -37.53
CA MET A 1 0.64 -4.42 -36.23
C MET A 1 -0.49 -4.68 -35.25
N ALA A 2 -0.17 -4.97 -33.99
CA ALA A 2 -1.20 -5.08 -32.95
C ALA A 2 -1.90 -3.72 -32.80
N GLN A 3 -3.23 -3.71 -32.66
CA GLN A 3 -3.98 -2.49 -32.38
C GLN A 3 -3.71 -2.06 -30.94
N ARG A 4 -3.61 -0.76 -30.68
CA ARG A 4 -3.55 -0.24 -29.31
C ARG A 4 -4.90 -0.39 -28.63
N VAL A 5 -4.91 -0.55 -27.31
CA VAL A 5 -6.14 -0.43 -26.52
C VAL A 5 -6.76 0.96 -26.71
N LEU A 6 -8.06 1.00 -26.95
CA LEU A 6 -8.86 2.23 -26.97
C LEU A 6 -9.71 2.29 -25.70
N TYR A 7 -9.74 3.44 -25.02
CA TYR A 7 -10.60 3.67 -23.87
C TYR A 7 -11.91 4.35 -24.30
N PRO A 8 -12.94 4.34 -23.42
CA PRO A 8 -14.20 5.01 -23.73
C PRO A 8 -14.02 6.51 -24.07
N ASP A 9 -14.78 7.00 -25.04
CA ASP A 9 -14.67 8.38 -25.56
C ASP A 9 -14.76 9.46 -24.48
N HIS A 10 -15.51 9.22 -23.41
CA HIS A 10 -15.70 10.20 -22.33
C HIS A 10 -14.43 10.42 -21.48
N ILE A 11 -13.50 9.45 -21.42
CA ILE A 11 -12.28 9.54 -20.60
C ILE A 11 -11.01 9.66 -21.45
N GLU A 12 -11.02 9.16 -22.69
CA GLU A 12 -9.87 9.13 -23.60
C GLU A 12 -9.15 10.50 -23.73
N PRO A 13 -9.82 11.66 -23.88
CA PRO A 13 -9.13 12.95 -23.94
C PRO A 13 -8.32 13.28 -22.68
N LEU A 14 -8.77 12.83 -21.51
CA LEU A 14 -8.07 13.04 -20.25
C LEU A 14 -6.93 12.05 -20.09
N VAL A 15 -7.06 10.82 -20.61
CA VAL A 15 -5.96 9.86 -20.69
C VAL A 15 -4.83 10.41 -21.56
N GLN A 16 -5.16 10.89 -22.77
CA GLN A 16 -4.19 11.50 -23.68
C GLN A 16 -3.52 12.73 -23.06
N PHE A 17 -4.27 13.54 -22.31
CA PHE A 17 -3.68 14.64 -21.56
C PHE A 17 -2.53 14.17 -20.65
N VAL A 18 -2.69 13.07 -19.90
CA VAL A 18 -1.64 12.55 -19.01
C VAL A 18 -0.46 11.99 -19.82
N GLU A 19 -0.71 11.40 -20.99
CA GLU A 19 0.31 10.78 -21.83
C GLU A 19 1.12 11.77 -22.68
N GLU A 20 0.49 12.86 -23.13
CA GLU A 20 1.06 13.77 -24.13
C GLU A 20 1.63 15.04 -23.48
N THR A 21 1.21 15.38 -22.26
CA THR A 21 1.76 16.53 -21.53
C THR A 21 3.16 16.19 -21.05
N THR A 22 4.14 17.06 -21.35
CA THR A 22 5.52 16.81 -20.92
C THR A 22 5.66 16.92 -19.39
N PRO A 23 6.61 16.21 -18.78
CA PRO A 23 6.79 16.23 -17.32
C PRO A 23 6.97 17.62 -16.72
N GLU A 24 7.53 18.56 -17.47
CA GLU A 24 7.74 19.95 -17.01
C GLU A 24 6.42 20.72 -16.85
N HIS A 25 5.37 20.33 -17.56
CA HIS A 25 4.09 21.03 -17.56
C HIS A 25 2.98 20.29 -16.81
N ILE A 26 3.17 19.02 -16.47
CA ILE A 26 2.08 18.16 -15.97
C ILE A 26 1.45 18.69 -14.68
N VAL A 27 2.26 19.24 -13.76
CA VAL A 27 1.79 19.76 -12.47
C VAL A 27 0.83 20.93 -12.67
N ALA A 28 1.30 21.98 -13.35
CA ALA A 28 0.49 23.17 -13.63
C ALA A 28 -0.78 22.82 -14.42
N ARG A 29 -0.68 21.95 -15.42
CA ARG A 29 -1.82 21.59 -16.27
C ARG A 29 -2.82 20.67 -15.58
N ALA A 30 -2.36 19.82 -14.66
CA ALA A 30 -3.24 19.01 -13.83
C ALA A 30 -4.03 19.90 -12.85
N HIS A 31 -3.35 20.89 -12.24
CA HIS A 31 -4.01 21.92 -11.44
C HIS A 31 -5.08 22.67 -12.25
N ASP A 32 -4.74 23.20 -13.43
CA ASP A 32 -5.69 23.93 -14.28
C ASP A 32 -6.96 23.12 -14.59
N LYS A 33 -6.80 21.82 -14.86
CA LYS A 33 -7.93 20.92 -15.12
C LYS A 33 -8.81 20.68 -13.90
N LEU A 34 -8.21 20.49 -12.73
CA LEU A 34 -8.94 20.32 -11.47
C LEU A 34 -9.67 21.61 -11.09
N ALA A 35 -8.99 22.76 -11.19
CA ALA A 35 -9.58 24.08 -10.96
C ALA A 35 -10.72 24.40 -11.94
N ALA A 36 -10.63 23.94 -13.19
CA ALA A 36 -11.69 24.05 -14.19
C ALA A 36 -12.86 23.07 -13.98
N GLY A 37 -12.85 22.26 -12.91
CA GLY A 37 -13.96 21.39 -12.52
C GLY A 37 -13.85 19.93 -12.98
N THR A 38 -12.70 19.49 -13.48
CA THR A 38 -12.47 18.05 -13.71
C THR A 38 -12.55 17.32 -12.37
N SER A 39 -13.36 16.26 -12.30
CA SER A 39 -13.55 15.57 -11.02
C SER A 39 -12.27 14.82 -10.60
N VAL A 40 -12.08 14.68 -9.27
CA VAL A 40 -11.01 13.83 -8.70
C VAL A 40 -11.10 12.41 -9.27
N LYS A 41 -12.32 11.87 -9.41
CA LYS A 41 -12.55 10.53 -9.95
C LYS A 41 -12.03 10.41 -11.38
N ASP A 42 -12.38 11.34 -12.25
CA ASP A 42 -11.99 11.29 -13.66
C ASP A 42 -10.50 11.49 -13.84
N MET A 43 -9.88 12.42 -13.10
CA MET A 43 -8.44 12.65 -13.17
C MET A 43 -7.64 11.43 -12.73
N LEU A 44 -8.05 10.77 -11.63
CA LEU A 44 -7.41 9.55 -11.15
C LEU A 44 -7.67 8.34 -12.05
N LEU A 45 -8.86 8.24 -12.65
CA LEU A 45 -9.15 7.20 -13.64
C LEU A 45 -8.28 7.40 -14.89
N ALA A 46 -8.13 8.64 -15.35
CA ALA A 46 -7.30 8.96 -16.50
C ALA A 46 -5.82 8.66 -16.25
N SER A 47 -5.27 9.02 -15.07
CA SER A 47 -3.88 8.67 -14.73
C SER A 47 -3.67 7.15 -14.68
N ALA A 48 -4.64 6.41 -14.13
CA ALA A 48 -4.62 4.96 -14.09
C ALA A 48 -4.61 4.33 -15.49
N LEU A 49 -5.50 4.77 -16.36
CA LEU A 49 -5.57 4.27 -17.74
C LEU A 49 -4.32 4.66 -18.55
N ALA A 50 -3.82 5.87 -18.38
CA ALA A 50 -2.63 6.37 -19.07
C ALA A 50 -1.39 5.53 -18.72
N VAL A 51 -1.13 5.32 -17.42
CA VAL A 51 0.04 4.54 -17.00
C VAL A 51 -0.07 3.08 -17.47
N VAL A 52 -1.27 2.48 -17.40
CA VAL A 52 -1.52 1.10 -17.91
C VAL A 52 -1.27 0.99 -19.41
N ARG A 53 -1.67 2.00 -20.19
CA ARG A 53 -1.48 2.00 -21.65
C ARG A 53 -0.04 2.22 -22.03
N SER A 54 0.64 3.14 -21.35
CA SER A 54 1.83 3.80 -21.89
C SER A 54 3.13 3.53 -21.12
N SER A 55 3.11 2.61 -20.16
CA SER A 55 4.31 2.14 -19.48
C SER A 55 4.41 0.61 -19.44
N ASP A 56 5.61 0.09 -19.68
CA ASP A 56 5.95 -1.31 -19.55
C ASP A 56 6.56 -1.59 -18.18
N LEU A 57 6.63 -2.87 -17.84
CA LEU A 57 7.12 -3.40 -16.60
C LEU A 57 8.59 -3.87 -16.74
N PRO A 58 9.62 -3.02 -16.56
CA PRO A 58 11.02 -3.41 -16.74
C PRO A 58 11.49 -4.48 -15.73
N PRO A 59 12.37 -5.40 -16.15
CA PRO A 59 13.03 -6.34 -15.24
C PRO A 59 13.77 -5.62 -14.10
N GLY A 60 13.68 -6.14 -12.88
CA GLY A 60 14.40 -5.60 -11.72
C GLY A 60 13.78 -4.36 -11.06
N HIS A 61 12.67 -3.83 -11.59
CA HIS A 61 11.94 -2.74 -10.93
C HIS A 61 10.86 -3.29 -10.00
N HIS A 62 10.92 -2.88 -8.73
CA HIS A 62 9.94 -3.18 -7.67
C HIS A 62 8.64 -2.38 -7.86
N GLY A 63 7.90 -2.69 -8.93
CA GLY A 63 6.56 -2.13 -9.12
C GLY A 63 6.47 -0.71 -9.66
N GLY A 64 7.50 -0.16 -10.31
CA GLY A 64 7.55 1.23 -10.84
C GLY A 64 6.25 1.69 -11.48
N PRO A 65 5.84 1.14 -12.63
CA PRO A 65 4.59 1.50 -13.32
C PRO A 65 3.30 1.29 -12.49
N LEU A 66 3.41 0.52 -11.40
CA LEU A 66 2.30 0.09 -10.57
C LEU A 66 2.07 1.01 -9.38
N HIS A 67 3.05 1.84 -9.01
CA HIS A 67 2.94 2.74 -7.88
C HIS A 67 1.80 3.76 -8.01
N PRO A 68 1.61 4.44 -9.16
CA PRO A 68 0.47 5.33 -9.36
C PRO A 68 -0.86 4.59 -9.18
N LEU A 69 -0.96 3.35 -9.69
CA LEU A 69 -2.15 2.50 -9.58
C LEU A 69 -2.40 2.04 -8.13
N ALA A 70 -1.37 1.55 -7.45
CA ALA A 70 -1.45 1.08 -6.08
C ALA A 70 -1.80 2.22 -5.11
N GLY A 71 -1.41 3.45 -5.44
CA GLY A 71 -1.69 4.65 -4.66
C GLY A 71 -3.14 5.17 -4.77
N LEU A 72 -3.91 4.80 -5.80
CA LEU A 72 -5.21 5.43 -6.12
C LEU A 72 -6.20 5.40 -4.96
N HIS A 73 -6.27 4.27 -4.23
CA HIS A 73 -7.14 4.15 -3.06
C HIS A 73 -6.76 5.14 -1.96
N ALA A 74 -5.46 5.30 -1.69
CA ALA A 74 -4.98 6.27 -0.71
C ALA A 74 -5.23 7.71 -1.17
N VAL A 75 -4.89 8.01 -2.42
CA VAL A 75 -5.01 9.34 -3.01
C VAL A 75 -6.45 9.85 -2.97
N ARG A 76 -7.45 9.06 -3.39
CA ARG A 76 -8.86 9.48 -3.33
C ARG A 76 -9.32 9.84 -1.92
N HIS A 77 -8.86 9.09 -0.92
CA HIS A 77 -9.30 9.23 0.46
C HIS A 77 -8.60 10.39 1.15
N ILE A 78 -7.32 10.62 0.84
CA ILE A 78 -6.60 11.80 1.31
C ILE A 78 -7.20 13.06 0.67
N ALA A 79 -7.46 13.05 -0.64
CA ALA A 79 -8.10 14.17 -1.33
C ALA A 79 -9.47 14.52 -0.72
N ALA A 80 -10.27 13.52 -0.36
CA ALA A 80 -11.57 13.74 0.30
C ALA A 80 -11.47 14.29 1.74
N ARG A 81 -10.32 14.13 2.40
CA ARG A 81 -10.10 14.57 3.79
C ARG A 81 -9.38 15.91 3.90
N LEU A 82 -8.57 16.28 2.91
CA LEU A 82 -7.81 17.53 2.96
C LEU A 82 -8.72 18.74 2.67
N PRO A 83 -8.52 19.86 3.37
CA PRO A 83 -9.39 21.03 3.23
C PRO A 83 -9.02 21.88 2.01
N GLY A 84 -10.03 22.52 1.40
CA GLY A 84 -9.83 23.55 0.37
C GLY A 84 -9.01 23.05 -0.83
N GLU A 85 -8.11 23.89 -1.32
CA GLU A 85 -7.28 23.58 -2.50
C GLU A 85 -6.26 22.46 -2.25
N TYR A 86 -5.90 22.18 -0.99
CA TYR A 86 -5.04 21.03 -0.65
C TYR A 86 -5.65 19.69 -1.07
N ALA A 87 -6.97 19.60 -1.26
CA ALA A 87 -7.63 18.41 -1.79
C ALA A 87 -7.15 18.03 -3.21
N MET A 88 -6.64 18.98 -3.99
CA MET A 88 -6.11 18.73 -5.33
C MET A 88 -4.71 18.12 -5.31
N LEU A 89 -3.91 18.41 -4.29
CA LEU A 89 -2.50 18.06 -4.23
C LEU A 89 -2.23 16.54 -4.29
N PRO A 90 -2.97 15.66 -3.58
CA PRO A 90 -2.81 14.22 -3.75
C PRO A 90 -3.03 13.75 -5.20
N VAL A 91 -3.98 14.38 -5.90
CA VAL A 91 -4.33 14.03 -7.27
C VAL A 91 -3.23 14.49 -8.23
N ILE A 92 -2.75 15.72 -8.07
CA ILE A 92 -1.63 16.27 -8.84
C ILE A 92 -0.38 15.39 -8.68
N GLN A 93 -0.06 14.99 -7.44
CA GLN A 93 1.04 14.08 -7.15
C GLN A 93 0.90 12.74 -7.89
N ASN A 94 -0.28 12.12 -7.85
CA ASN A 94 -0.53 10.86 -8.55
C ASN A 94 -0.38 10.99 -10.06
N VAL A 95 -0.96 12.05 -10.66
CA VAL A 95 -0.86 12.34 -12.09
C VAL A 95 0.59 12.58 -12.52
N ALA A 96 1.35 13.34 -11.72
CA ALA A 96 2.75 13.62 -11.99
C ALA A 96 3.61 12.34 -11.94
N VAL A 97 3.38 11.44 -10.99
CA VAL A 97 4.11 10.16 -10.93
C VAL A 97 3.72 9.24 -12.10
N ALA A 98 2.43 9.17 -12.46
CA ALA A 98 2.00 8.42 -13.65
C ALA A 98 2.68 8.95 -14.93
N ASN A 99 2.69 10.27 -15.10
CA ASN A 99 3.37 10.93 -16.22
C ASN A 99 4.89 10.66 -16.21
N LYS A 100 5.55 10.78 -15.05
CA LYS A 100 6.98 10.43 -14.89
C LYS A 100 7.29 9.02 -15.37
N HIS A 101 6.42 8.04 -15.10
CA HIS A 101 6.60 6.66 -15.54
C HIS A 101 6.40 6.48 -17.04
N ILE A 102 5.38 7.13 -17.61
CA ILE A 102 5.11 7.13 -19.06
C ILE A 102 6.30 7.70 -19.85
N HIS A 103 6.92 8.77 -19.35
CA HIS A 103 8.04 9.45 -20.00
C HIS A 103 9.43 8.94 -19.58
N SER A 104 9.51 7.95 -18.69
CA SER A 104 10.79 7.38 -18.24
C SER A 104 11.38 6.45 -19.30
N PRO A 105 12.66 6.59 -19.70
CA PRO A 105 13.31 5.66 -20.62
C PRO A 105 13.37 4.20 -20.14
N ALA A 106 13.16 3.96 -18.84
CA ALA A 106 13.13 2.61 -18.27
C ALA A 106 11.78 1.91 -18.42
N MET A 107 10.70 2.67 -18.64
CA MET A 107 9.32 2.16 -18.61
C MET A 107 8.54 2.53 -19.88
N GLY A 108 8.82 3.67 -20.50
CA GLY A 108 8.27 4.11 -21.77
C GLY A 108 9.35 4.46 -22.81
N PRO A 109 8.96 4.66 -24.08
CA PRO A 109 7.60 4.55 -24.59
C PRO A 109 7.14 3.09 -24.70
N TYR A 110 5.93 2.82 -24.21
CA TYR A 110 5.25 1.53 -24.34
C TYR A 110 3.84 1.75 -24.87
N VAL A 111 3.25 0.73 -25.50
CA VAL A 111 1.83 0.75 -25.87
C VAL A 111 1.21 -0.61 -25.58
N LEU A 112 0.20 -0.61 -24.72
CA LEU A 112 -0.58 -1.80 -24.40
C LEU A 112 -1.39 -2.22 -25.63
N ALA A 113 -1.08 -3.42 -26.13
CA ALA A 113 -1.81 -4.04 -27.22
C ALA A 113 -3.23 -4.44 -26.77
N ASP A 114 -4.20 -4.28 -27.69
CA ASP A 114 -5.54 -4.80 -27.54
C ASP A 114 -5.52 -6.33 -27.42
N ALA A 115 -6.45 -6.87 -26.64
CA ALA A 115 -6.57 -8.30 -26.36
C ALA A 115 -8.03 -8.72 -26.38
N LYS A 116 -8.33 -9.78 -27.12
CA LYS A 116 -9.67 -10.39 -27.19
C LYS A 116 -9.78 -11.55 -26.20
N PRO A 117 -10.96 -11.84 -25.63
CA PRO A 117 -11.14 -13.02 -24.78
C PRO A 117 -10.77 -14.30 -25.55
N VAL A 118 -9.96 -15.15 -24.93
CA VAL A 118 -9.62 -16.50 -25.43
C VAL A 118 -9.87 -17.49 -24.29
N SER A 119 -10.41 -18.66 -24.63
CA SER A 119 -10.66 -19.74 -23.70
C SER A 119 -10.17 -21.08 -24.23
N GLU A 120 -9.96 -22.02 -23.32
CA GLU A 120 -9.77 -23.42 -23.66
C GLU A 120 -11.14 -24.08 -23.77
N ASN A 121 -11.57 -24.37 -25.01
CA ASN A 121 -12.84 -25.04 -25.33
C ASN A 121 -14.11 -24.38 -24.76
N GLY A 122 -14.07 -23.08 -24.43
CA GLY A 122 -15.20 -22.40 -23.80
C GLY A 122 -15.45 -22.82 -22.34
N ASP A 123 -14.47 -23.42 -21.68
CA ASP A 123 -14.57 -23.91 -20.31
C ASP A 123 -13.74 -23.06 -19.34
N VAL A 124 -14.35 -22.68 -18.21
CA VAL A 124 -13.73 -21.82 -17.20
C VAL A 124 -12.57 -22.52 -16.50
N GLU A 125 -12.72 -23.78 -16.10
CA GLU A 125 -11.69 -24.51 -15.36
C GLU A 125 -10.46 -24.80 -16.22
N ALA A 126 -10.67 -25.26 -17.46
CA ALA A 126 -9.61 -25.45 -18.44
C ALA A 126 -8.89 -24.13 -18.74
N THR A 127 -9.62 -23.03 -18.84
CA THR A 127 -9.04 -21.70 -19.06
C THR A 127 -8.23 -21.22 -17.85
N VAL A 128 -8.70 -21.44 -16.62
CA VAL A 128 -7.91 -21.17 -15.40
C VAL A 128 -6.61 -21.98 -15.40
N LYS A 129 -6.66 -23.25 -15.80
CA LYS A 129 -5.44 -24.09 -15.91
C LYS A 129 -4.47 -23.56 -16.96
N ALA A 130 -4.97 -23.11 -18.11
CA ALA A 130 -4.14 -22.49 -19.15
C ALA A 130 -3.56 -21.14 -18.69
N PHE A 131 -4.35 -20.31 -18.03
CA PHE A 131 -3.90 -19.07 -17.40
C PHE A 131 -2.75 -19.32 -16.42
N ARG A 132 -2.92 -20.24 -15.45
CA ARG A 132 -1.86 -20.59 -14.49
C ARG A 132 -0.60 -21.10 -15.18
N THR A 133 -0.75 -21.90 -16.24
CA THR A 133 0.38 -22.39 -17.04
C THR A 133 1.11 -21.23 -17.74
N ALA A 134 0.38 -20.29 -18.35
CA ALA A 134 0.93 -19.12 -19.00
C ALA A 134 1.66 -18.19 -18.00
N VAL A 135 1.08 -17.97 -16.82
CA VAL A 135 1.69 -17.22 -15.71
C VAL A 135 3.01 -17.87 -15.29
N SER A 136 3.06 -19.20 -15.12
CA SER A 136 4.29 -19.91 -14.73
C SER A 136 5.42 -19.79 -15.76
N ARG A 137 5.09 -19.49 -17.02
CA ARG A 137 6.02 -19.40 -18.15
C ARG A 137 6.38 -17.96 -18.54
N GLY A 138 5.85 -16.96 -17.86
CA GLY A 138 6.11 -15.56 -18.23
C GLY A 138 5.35 -15.06 -19.45
N VAL A 139 4.29 -15.76 -19.90
CA VAL A 139 3.60 -15.45 -21.16
C VAL A 139 2.46 -14.45 -20.92
N TYR A 140 2.83 -13.21 -20.59
CA TYR A 140 1.88 -12.18 -20.14
C TYR A 140 0.84 -11.78 -21.21
N ASN A 141 1.21 -11.82 -22.51
CA ASN A 141 0.25 -11.56 -23.59
C ASN A 141 -0.87 -12.61 -23.62
N ALA A 142 -0.55 -13.90 -23.45
CA ALA A 142 -1.58 -14.94 -23.35
C ALA A 142 -2.44 -14.75 -22.09
N CYS A 143 -1.82 -14.34 -20.98
CA CYS A 143 -2.53 -14.05 -19.74
C CYS A 143 -3.56 -12.94 -19.91
N ASP A 144 -3.29 -11.89 -20.69
CA ASP A 144 -4.28 -10.84 -21.00
C ASP A 144 -5.53 -11.41 -21.69
N HIS A 145 -5.35 -12.29 -22.68
CA HIS A 145 -6.46 -12.91 -23.41
C HIS A 145 -7.31 -13.82 -22.51
N TYR A 146 -6.67 -14.67 -21.71
CA TYR A 146 -7.37 -15.52 -20.75
C TYR A 146 -8.06 -14.69 -19.67
N PHE A 147 -7.42 -13.63 -19.17
CA PHE A 147 -7.99 -12.71 -18.19
C PHE A 147 -9.29 -12.07 -18.69
N HIS A 148 -9.35 -11.63 -19.94
CA HIS A 148 -10.58 -11.10 -20.52
C HIS A 148 -11.72 -12.11 -20.54
N TYR A 149 -11.45 -13.36 -20.94
CA TYR A 149 -12.46 -14.42 -20.89
C TYR A 149 -12.91 -14.71 -19.46
N LEU A 150 -11.98 -14.79 -18.50
CA LEU A 150 -12.28 -15.04 -17.10
C LEU A 150 -13.14 -13.91 -16.49
N LEU A 151 -12.89 -12.64 -16.85
CA LEU A 151 -13.71 -11.51 -16.42
C LEU A 151 -15.16 -11.57 -16.93
N GLU A 152 -15.43 -12.24 -18.06
CA GLU A 152 -16.78 -12.42 -18.58
C GLU A 152 -17.57 -13.52 -17.83
N HIS A 153 -16.88 -14.39 -17.08
CA HIS A 153 -17.45 -15.59 -16.48
C HIS A 153 -17.32 -15.66 -14.95
N LEU A 154 -16.46 -14.83 -14.36
CA LEU A 154 -16.17 -14.80 -12.93
C LEU A 154 -16.45 -13.42 -12.35
N SER A 155 -16.80 -13.37 -11.06
CA SER A 155 -16.90 -12.10 -10.32
C SER A 155 -15.52 -11.46 -10.14
N PRO A 156 -15.44 -10.13 -9.95
CA PRO A 156 -14.16 -9.50 -9.66
C PRO A 156 -13.43 -10.12 -8.47
N PRO A 157 -14.07 -10.45 -7.32
CA PRO A 157 -13.40 -11.17 -6.24
C PRO A 157 -12.85 -12.55 -6.63
N GLN A 158 -13.57 -13.33 -7.45
CA GLN A 158 -13.09 -14.62 -7.94
C GLN A 158 -11.84 -14.46 -8.82
N VAL A 159 -11.79 -13.43 -9.66
CA VAL A 159 -10.59 -13.13 -10.46
C VAL A 159 -9.44 -12.67 -9.56
N LEU A 160 -9.70 -11.85 -8.54
CA LEU A 160 -8.68 -11.49 -7.54
C LEU A 160 -8.09 -12.73 -6.87
N GLU A 161 -8.92 -13.70 -6.49
CA GLU A 161 -8.44 -14.94 -5.89
C GLU A 161 -7.44 -15.66 -6.80
N LEU A 162 -7.73 -15.78 -8.10
CA LEU A 162 -6.79 -16.37 -9.08
C LEU A 162 -5.45 -15.62 -9.15
N LEU A 163 -5.47 -14.29 -9.03
CA LEU A 163 -4.24 -13.50 -8.98
C LEU A 163 -3.47 -13.74 -7.67
N LEU A 164 -4.19 -13.82 -6.54
CA LEU A 164 -3.61 -14.02 -5.22
C LEU A 164 -3.02 -15.43 -5.03
N GLU A 165 -3.59 -16.46 -5.64
CA GLU A 165 -3.00 -17.81 -5.66
C GLU A 165 -1.57 -17.82 -6.22
N VAL A 166 -1.24 -16.87 -7.10
CA VAL A 166 0.12 -16.66 -7.61
C VAL A 166 0.87 -15.62 -6.77
N GLY A 167 0.20 -14.52 -6.44
CA GLY A 167 0.80 -13.35 -5.79
C GLY A 167 1.23 -13.60 -4.35
N VAL A 168 0.42 -14.33 -3.57
CA VAL A 168 0.71 -14.63 -2.15
C VAL A 168 2.00 -15.44 -2.00
N PRO A 169 2.21 -16.58 -2.71
CA PRO A 169 3.51 -17.27 -2.72
C PRO A 169 4.67 -16.35 -3.09
N LYS A 170 4.49 -15.48 -4.08
CA LYS A 170 5.53 -14.56 -4.56
C LYS A 170 5.79 -13.36 -3.63
N ASN A 171 4.99 -13.15 -2.58
CA ASN A 171 5.20 -12.07 -1.61
C ASN A 171 6.62 -12.08 -1.01
N GLN A 172 7.24 -13.26 -0.87
CA GLN A 172 8.62 -13.37 -0.36
C GLN A 172 9.70 -12.82 -1.29
N LEU A 173 9.37 -12.61 -2.56
CA LEU A 173 10.28 -12.10 -3.58
C LEU A 173 10.17 -10.57 -3.71
N ASP A 174 8.96 -10.07 -3.54
CA ASP A 174 8.59 -8.66 -3.61
C ASP A 174 7.20 -8.52 -2.97
N ASP A 175 7.06 -7.63 -1.98
CA ASP A 175 5.81 -7.30 -1.31
C ASP A 175 4.69 -6.96 -2.32
N HIS A 176 5.06 -6.38 -3.46
CA HIS A 176 4.14 -5.93 -4.50
C HIS A 176 3.40 -7.06 -5.21
N TYR A 177 3.89 -8.31 -5.19
CA TYR A 177 3.14 -9.43 -5.77
C TYR A 177 1.82 -9.68 -5.05
N PHE A 178 1.78 -9.38 -3.75
CA PHE A 178 0.55 -9.40 -2.96
C PHE A 178 -0.16 -8.05 -2.99
N LEU A 179 0.57 -6.97 -2.68
CA LEU A 179 -0.05 -5.67 -2.47
C LEU A 179 -0.72 -5.13 -3.72
N PHE A 180 -0.10 -5.31 -4.88
CA PHE A 180 -0.56 -4.65 -6.09
C PHE A 180 -1.93 -5.14 -6.58
N PRO A 181 -2.18 -6.47 -6.74
CA PRO A 181 -3.53 -6.95 -7.04
C PRO A 181 -4.59 -6.42 -6.08
N VAL A 182 -4.29 -6.40 -4.78
CA VAL A 182 -5.24 -5.94 -3.75
C VAL A 182 -5.53 -4.45 -3.87
N PHE A 183 -4.50 -3.61 -4.01
CA PHE A 183 -4.69 -2.16 -4.18
C PHE A 183 -5.41 -1.82 -5.49
N THR A 184 -5.13 -2.54 -6.58
CA THR A 184 -5.87 -2.38 -7.85
C THR A 184 -7.35 -2.68 -7.65
N TRP A 185 -7.70 -3.75 -6.92
CA TRP A 185 -9.10 -4.07 -6.64
C TRP A 185 -9.79 -2.99 -5.79
N ARG A 186 -9.11 -2.49 -4.75
CA ARG A 186 -9.62 -1.37 -3.93
C ARG A 186 -9.83 -0.08 -4.75
N ALA A 187 -9.00 0.14 -5.77
CA ALA A 187 -9.18 1.23 -6.71
C ALA A 187 -10.38 0.99 -7.64
N LEU A 188 -10.59 -0.25 -8.12
CA LEU A 188 -11.73 -0.61 -8.97
C LEU A 188 -13.07 -0.51 -8.24
N GLU A 189 -13.13 -0.76 -6.92
CA GLU A 189 -14.32 -0.47 -6.10
C GLU A 189 -14.76 1.01 -6.20
N TYR A 190 -13.82 1.93 -6.48
CA TYR A 190 -14.11 3.35 -6.68
C TYR A 190 -14.50 3.67 -8.12
N PHE A 191 -13.74 3.16 -9.08
CA PHE A 191 -13.89 3.53 -10.48
C PHE A 191 -15.09 2.86 -11.12
N GLY A 192 -15.35 1.60 -10.77
CA GLY A 192 -16.32 0.74 -11.41
C GLY A 192 -15.64 -0.50 -12.00
N TRP A 193 -16.30 -1.65 -11.86
CA TRP A 193 -15.79 -2.94 -12.31
C TRP A 193 -15.67 -3.04 -13.84
N GLU A 194 -16.35 -2.18 -14.59
CA GLU A 194 -16.23 -2.08 -16.05
C GLU A 194 -14.82 -1.70 -16.52
N TYR A 195 -14.01 -1.07 -15.65
CA TYR A 195 -12.62 -0.74 -15.93
C TYR A 195 -11.65 -1.87 -15.61
N THR A 196 -12.11 -2.97 -15.01
CA THR A 196 -11.26 -4.13 -14.65
C THR A 196 -10.58 -4.72 -15.89
N LYS A 197 -11.26 -4.73 -17.04
CA LYS A 197 -10.69 -5.19 -18.32
C LYS A 197 -9.47 -4.38 -18.78
N TYR A 198 -9.33 -3.14 -18.32
CA TYR A 198 -8.18 -2.30 -18.64
C TYR A 198 -7.17 -2.33 -17.50
N ILE A 199 -7.57 -1.85 -16.33
CA ILE A 199 -6.67 -1.60 -15.20
C ILE A 199 -6.19 -2.92 -14.58
N GLY A 200 -7.03 -3.96 -14.55
CA GLY A 200 -6.67 -5.28 -14.01
C GLY A 200 -5.63 -6.03 -14.83
N ARG A 201 -5.32 -5.59 -16.06
CA ARG A 201 -4.22 -6.17 -16.85
C ARG A 201 -2.84 -5.88 -16.26
N ALA A 202 -2.67 -4.75 -15.58
CA ALA A 202 -1.40 -4.42 -14.93
C ALA A 202 -1.00 -5.45 -13.86
N PRO A 203 -1.84 -5.81 -12.85
CA PRO A 203 -1.47 -6.84 -11.89
C PRO A 203 -1.35 -8.23 -12.52
N VAL A 204 -2.15 -8.58 -13.53
CA VAL A 204 -1.99 -9.83 -14.31
C VAL A 204 -0.58 -9.94 -14.91
N ARG A 205 -0.11 -8.88 -15.57
CA ARG A 205 1.22 -8.84 -16.18
C ARG A 205 2.32 -8.88 -15.15
N TYR A 206 2.13 -8.21 -14.01
CA TYR A 206 3.09 -8.22 -12.93
C TYR A 206 3.27 -9.61 -12.31
N ILE A 207 2.18 -10.30 -11.93
CA ILE A 207 2.27 -11.67 -11.37
C ILE A 207 2.85 -12.67 -12.36
N THR A 208 2.76 -12.40 -13.66
CA THR A 208 3.30 -13.24 -14.74
C THR A 208 4.82 -13.16 -14.82
N ARG A 209 5.47 -12.15 -14.22
CA ARG A 209 6.93 -12.04 -14.28
C ARG A 209 7.61 -13.34 -13.82
N PRO A 210 8.55 -13.89 -14.61
CA PRO A 210 9.29 -15.07 -14.21
C PRO A 210 10.17 -14.69 -13.03
N THR A 211 10.12 -15.53 -12.00
CA THR A 211 10.91 -15.34 -10.79
C THR A 211 11.78 -16.57 -10.58
N ALA A 212 12.99 -16.38 -10.07
CA ALA A 212 13.77 -17.51 -9.56
C ALA A 212 12.93 -18.21 -8.48
N PRO A 213 12.95 -19.56 -8.43
CA PRO A 213 12.27 -20.29 -7.37
C PRO A 213 12.94 -19.94 -6.03
N ALA A 214 12.28 -19.14 -5.20
CA ALA A 214 12.62 -19.05 -3.79
C ALA A 214 11.98 -20.23 -3.05
N MET A 215 12.68 -20.76 -2.05
CA MET A 215 12.06 -21.73 -1.13
C MET A 215 10.90 -21.04 -0.42
N LEU A 216 9.68 -21.39 -0.82
CA LEU A 216 8.46 -20.87 -0.24
C LEU A 216 8.35 -21.34 1.22
N VAL A 217 8.04 -20.41 2.11
CA VAL A 217 7.57 -20.77 3.46
C VAL A 217 6.33 -21.64 3.29
N ASP A 218 6.37 -22.88 3.79
CA ASP A 218 5.22 -23.80 3.75
C ASP A 218 4.19 -23.41 4.81
N VAL A 219 3.48 -22.30 4.55
CA VAL A 219 2.36 -21.86 5.39
C VAL A 219 1.19 -22.86 5.37
N ASP A 220 1.11 -23.72 4.35
CA ASP A 220 0.11 -24.78 4.30
C ASP A 220 0.40 -25.87 5.36
N ALA A 221 1.67 -26.07 5.76
CA ALA A 221 1.99 -26.91 6.90
C ALA A 221 1.42 -26.35 8.20
N LEU A 222 1.45 -25.03 8.40
CA LEU A 222 0.84 -24.38 9.56
C LEU A 222 -0.68 -24.52 9.54
N ILE A 223 -1.29 -24.26 8.38
CA ILE A 223 -2.75 -24.42 8.19
C ILE A 223 -3.18 -25.85 8.52
N ARG A 224 -2.43 -26.87 8.09
CA ARG A 224 -2.70 -28.28 8.42
C ARG A 224 -2.45 -28.59 9.89
N LYS A 225 -1.33 -28.14 10.45
CA LYS A 225 -0.93 -28.37 11.86
C LYS A 225 -2.01 -27.89 12.84
N TYR A 226 -2.62 -26.75 12.53
CA TYR A 226 -3.64 -26.12 13.35
C TYR A 226 -5.07 -26.37 12.89
N GLU A 227 -5.28 -27.21 11.86
CA GLU A 227 -6.60 -27.58 11.32
C GLU A 227 -7.46 -26.36 10.95
N LEU A 228 -6.83 -25.30 10.43
CA LEU A 228 -7.47 -23.98 10.26
C LEU A 228 -8.54 -23.97 9.15
N LEU A 229 -8.54 -24.96 8.26
CA LEU A 229 -9.59 -25.10 7.24
C LEU A 229 -10.77 -25.92 7.76
N GLU A 230 -10.50 -26.87 8.65
CA GLU A 230 -11.45 -27.84 9.19
C GLU A 230 -12.21 -27.29 10.42
N ARG A 231 -11.58 -26.37 11.16
CA ARG A 231 -12.18 -25.73 12.34
C ARG A 231 -13.28 -24.73 12.01
N ASP A 232 -14.21 -24.57 12.94
CA ASP A 232 -15.15 -23.46 12.89
C ASP A 232 -14.49 -22.18 13.43
N LEU A 233 -13.80 -21.45 12.54
CA LEU A 233 -13.18 -20.17 12.87
C LEU A 233 -14.22 -19.05 12.87
N ARG A 234 -14.31 -18.33 13.99
CA ARG A 234 -15.00 -17.05 14.07
C ARG A 234 -14.39 -16.07 13.06
N VAL A 235 -15.23 -15.41 12.27
CA VAL A 235 -14.75 -14.45 11.26
C VAL A 235 -14.63 -13.05 11.85
N LYS A 236 -15.69 -12.56 12.49
CA LYS A 236 -15.79 -11.19 13.00
C LYS A 236 -15.31 -11.07 14.44
N THR A 237 -14.54 -10.01 14.72
CA THR A 237 -14.13 -9.68 16.09
C THR A 237 -15.24 -8.95 16.84
N ASP A 238 -15.21 -9.01 18.18
CA ASP A 238 -16.07 -8.24 19.07
C ASP A 238 -15.34 -7.97 20.39
N GLU A 239 -15.91 -7.16 21.29
CA GLU A 239 -15.28 -6.65 22.52
C GLU A 239 -14.71 -7.74 23.44
N ASP A 240 -15.29 -8.94 23.42
CA ASP A 240 -14.84 -10.10 24.21
C ASP A 240 -13.41 -10.54 23.87
N GLU A 241 -12.94 -10.25 22.65
CA GLU A 241 -11.60 -10.60 22.20
C GLU A 241 -10.52 -9.58 22.62
N THR A 242 -10.89 -8.46 23.27
CA THR A 242 -9.96 -7.33 23.54
C THR A 242 -8.68 -7.76 24.26
N ALA A 243 -8.78 -8.64 25.25
CA ALA A 243 -7.62 -9.12 25.98
C ALA A 243 -6.73 -10.02 25.12
N ALA A 244 -7.31 -10.85 24.26
CA ALA A 244 -6.57 -11.77 23.38
C ALA A 244 -5.90 -11.02 22.22
N VAL A 245 -6.59 -10.06 21.60
CA VAL A 245 -6.01 -9.18 20.57
C VAL A 245 -4.85 -8.37 21.14
N THR A 246 -5.01 -7.80 22.35
CA THR A 246 -3.93 -7.06 23.02
C THR A 246 -2.71 -7.94 23.26
N ARG A 247 -2.90 -9.17 23.77
CA ARG A 247 -1.79 -10.11 23.99
C ARG A 247 -1.05 -10.45 22.69
N LEU A 248 -1.79 -10.81 21.63
CA LEU A 248 -1.20 -11.12 20.33
C LEU A 248 -0.43 -9.91 19.76
N ALA A 249 -1.00 -8.71 19.84
CA ALA A 249 -0.33 -7.50 19.36
C ALA A 249 0.96 -7.20 20.15
N ASP A 250 0.95 -7.43 21.45
CA ASP A 250 2.12 -7.27 22.32
C ASP A 250 3.20 -8.31 22.04
N GLU A 251 2.81 -9.57 21.83
CA GLU A 251 3.74 -10.67 21.46
C GLU A 251 4.40 -10.38 20.12
N ILE A 252 3.62 -10.02 19.10
CA ILE A 252 4.14 -9.61 17.78
C ILE A 252 5.04 -8.37 17.92
N GLY A 253 4.65 -7.37 18.72
CA GLY A 253 5.42 -6.15 18.92
C GLY A 253 6.79 -6.37 19.57
N ARG A 254 6.94 -7.41 20.40
CA ARG A 254 8.20 -7.82 21.04
C ARG A 254 9.01 -8.82 20.22
N CYS A 255 8.53 -9.24 19.06
CA CYS A 255 9.19 -10.25 18.25
C CYS A 255 10.47 -9.68 17.60
N ASP A 256 11.58 -10.40 17.75
CA ASP A 256 12.87 -10.10 17.09
C ASP A 256 13.10 -10.93 15.84
N ASP A 257 12.43 -12.09 15.71
CA ASP A 257 12.46 -12.92 14.52
C ASP A 257 11.07 -13.03 13.90
N PHE A 258 10.81 -12.25 12.84
CA PHE A 258 9.50 -12.19 12.20
C PHE A 258 9.10 -13.54 11.60
N ALA A 259 10.02 -14.51 11.46
CA ALA A 259 9.71 -15.89 11.08
C ALA A 259 8.80 -16.61 12.10
N GLU A 260 8.72 -16.15 13.34
CA GLU A 260 7.87 -16.73 14.40
C GLU A 260 6.41 -16.26 14.31
N ILE A 261 6.16 -15.10 13.71
CA ILE A 261 4.83 -14.47 13.66
C ILE A 261 3.77 -15.36 13.00
N PRO A 262 4.02 -16.07 11.88
CA PRO A 262 3.03 -16.97 11.28
C PRO A 262 2.52 -18.04 12.26
N GLU A 263 3.39 -18.61 13.09
CA GLU A 263 3.00 -19.58 14.12
C GLU A 263 2.14 -18.91 15.20
N MET A 264 2.51 -17.70 15.66
CA MET A 264 1.72 -16.93 16.62
C MET A 264 0.30 -16.66 16.11
N LEU A 265 0.16 -16.27 14.84
CA LEU A 265 -1.14 -16.03 14.20
C LEU A 265 -1.96 -17.32 14.09
N ALA A 266 -1.34 -18.42 13.66
CA ALA A 266 -2.01 -19.71 13.50
C ALA A 266 -2.47 -20.28 14.86
N GLN A 267 -1.63 -20.17 15.90
CA GLN A 267 -1.97 -20.53 17.27
C GLN A 267 -3.13 -19.69 17.79
N ALA A 268 -3.11 -18.37 17.61
CA ALA A 268 -4.19 -17.50 18.06
C ALA A 268 -5.54 -17.84 17.41
N LEU A 269 -5.56 -18.17 16.12
CA LEU A 269 -6.76 -18.69 15.44
C LEU A 269 -7.23 -20.01 16.04
N SER A 270 -6.29 -20.92 16.33
CA SER A 270 -6.58 -22.20 16.98
C SER A 270 -7.11 -22.02 18.40
N ASP A 271 -6.68 -20.99 19.13
CA ASP A 271 -7.14 -20.71 20.49
C ASP A 271 -8.50 -19.99 20.52
N GLY A 272 -9.11 -19.78 19.36
CA GLY A 272 -10.47 -19.27 19.21
C GLY A 272 -10.56 -17.78 18.89
N LEU A 273 -9.43 -17.09 18.67
CA LEU A 273 -9.44 -15.71 18.20
C LEU A 273 -9.97 -15.63 16.77
N SER A 274 -10.84 -14.66 16.49
CA SER A 274 -11.44 -14.49 15.17
C SER A 274 -10.42 -14.11 14.09
N LEU A 275 -10.75 -14.35 12.82
CA LEU A 275 -9.94 -13.89 11.68
C LEU A 275 -9.69 -12.38 11.75
N GLU A 276 -10.73 -11.57 11.97
CA GLU A 276 -10.59 -10.12 12.09
C GLU A 276 -9.78 -9.71 13.32
N GLY A 277 -9.90 -10.42 14.45
CA GLY A 277 -9.15 -10.16 15.68
C GLY A 277 -7.66 -10.50 15.54
N VAL A 278 -7.33 -11.59 14.84
CA VAL A 278 -5.94 -11.93 14.49
C VAL A 278 -5.35 -10.92 13.51
N GLY A 279 -6.13 -10.50 12.51
CA GLY A 279 -5.73 -9.43 11.60
C GLY A 279 -5.51 -8.09 12.31
N GLU A 280 -6.34 -7.78 13.31
CA GLU A 280 -6.16 -6.62 14.19
C GLU A 280 -4.87 -6.73 15.03
N GLY A 281 -4.65 -7.88 15.68
CA GLY A 281 -3.44 -8.14 16.46
C GLY A 281 -2.17 -7.99 15.61
N LEU A 282 -2.18 -8.52 14.38
CA LEU A 282 -1.10 -8.34 13.41
C LEU A 282 -0.86 -6.87 13.07
N SER A 283 -1.91 -6.10 12.80
CA SER A 283 -1.79 -4.69 12.43
C SER A 283 -1.23 -3.84 13.57
N VAL A 284 -1.77 -4.03 14.78
CA VAL A 284 -1.34 -3.31 15.98
C VAL A 284 0.09 -3.69 16.35
N GLY A 285 0.42 -4.99 16.35
CA GLY A 285 1.77 -5.49 16.59
C GLY A 285 2.75 -5.02 15.51
N GLY A 286 2.32 -5.00 14.25
CA GLY A 286 3.07 -4.42 13.14
C GLY A 286 3.38 -2.93 13.36
N SER A 287 2.45 -2.12 13.84
CA SER A 287 2.77 -0.73 14.21
C SER A 287 3.78 -0.65 15.36
N THR A 288 3.75 -1.55 16.35
CA THR A 288 4.80 -1.62 17.37
C THR A 288 6.15 -2.00 16.76
N LEU A 289 6.21 -2.98 15.85
CA LEU A 289 7.44 -3.35 15.14
C LEU A 289 7.97 -2.19 14.29
N PHE A 290 7.09 -1.42 13.65
CA PHE A 290 7.49 -0.22 12.92
C PHE A 290 8.09 0.83 13.85
N LEU A 291 7.48 1.09 15.01
CA LEU A 291 8.04 1.99 16.04
C LEU A 291 9.41 1.53 16.55
N ARG A 292 9.65 0.21 16.58
CA ARG A 292 10.95 -0.37 16.90
C ARG A 292 11.95 -0.28 15.75
N SER A 293 11.52 -0.11 14.50
CA SER A 293 12.44 0.01 13.38
C SER A 293 13.32 1.26 13.52
N GLN A 294 14.63 1.04 13.54
CA GLN A 294 15.65 2.11 13.50
C GLN A 294 16.14 2.36 12.07
N THR A 295 15.48 1.80 11.06
CA THR A 295 15.83 2.09 9.68
C THR A 295 15.40 3.50 9.32
N GLY A 296 16.11 4.10 8.38
CA GLY A 296 15.68 5.30 7.69
C GLY A 296 15.02 4.96 6.35
N ASN A 297 14.62 3.70 6.11
CA ASN A 297 14.12 3.26 4.83
C ASN A 297 12.62 3.58 4.70
N PRO A 298 12.21 4.38 3.69
CA PRO A 298 10.81 4.68 3.44
C PRO A 298 9.94 3.44 3.18
N MET A 299 10.53 2.32 2.75
CA MET A 299 9.77 1.13 2.33
C MET A 299 9.32 0.25 3.50
N ASP A 300 9.87 0.45 4.72
CA ASP A 300 9.44 -0.25 5.93
C ASP A 300 7.95 -0.05 6.24
N VAL A 301 7.31 0.95 5.62
CA VAL A 301 5.87 1.17 5.67
C VAL A 301 5.04 -0.04 5.20
N HIS A 302 5.65 -1.01 4.51
CA HIS A 302 5.03 -2.28 4.18
C HIS A 302 4.65 -3.14 5.38
N ILE A 303 5.26 -2.91 6.53
CA ILE A 303 4.79 -3.46 7.81
C ILE A 303 3.32 -3.09 8.02
N ASN A 304 2.95 -1.81 7.88
CA ASN A 304 1.58 -1.36 8.10
C ASN A 304 0.68 -1.51 6.87
N THR A 305 1.16 -1.16 5.68
CA THR A 305 0.34 -1.28 4.45
C THR A 305 0.06 -2.75 4.10
N GLY A 306 1.00 -3.66 4.37
CA GLY A 306 0.84 -5.10 4.23
C GLY A 306 -0.15 -5.70 5.23
N ALA A 307 -0.19 -5.20 6.46
CA ALA A 307 -1.19 -5.64 7.45
C ALA A 307 -2.60 -5.12 7.08
N ASN A 308 -2.72 -3.84 6.74
CA ASN A 308 -4.00 -3.21 6.35
C ASN A 308 -4.65 -3.89 5.14
N THR A 309 -3.88 -4.16 4.09
CA THR A 309 -4.38 -4.85 2.89
C THR A 309 -4.84 -6.28 3.19
N ARG A 310 -4.15 -7.00 4.08
CA ARG A 310 -4.60 -8.31 4.56
C ARG A 310 -5.91 -8.21 5.34
N ARG A 311 -6.05 -7.23 6.24
CA ARG A 311 -7.33 -6.99 6.95
C ARG A 311 -8.48 -6.70 5.99
N TYR A 312 -8.24 -5.94 4.92
CA TYR A 312 -9.22 -5.76 3.85
C TYR A 312 -9.63 -7.09 3.21
N LEU A 313 -8.69 -7.99 2.90
CA LEU A 313 -9.00 -9.31 2.33
C LEU A 313 -9.80 -10.22 3.27
N LEU A 314 -9.50 -10.19 4.57
CA LEU A 314 -10.22 -11.02 5.55
C LEU A 314 -11.73 -10.74 5.54
N ARG A 315 -12.12 -9.48 5.26
CA ARG A 315 -13.51 -9.01 5.18
C ARG A 315 -14.21 -9.31 3.86
N GLN A 316 -13.50 -9.79 2.82
CA GLN A 316 -14.10 -10.06 1.51
C GLN A 316 -14.90 -11.37 1.54
N PRO A 317 -16.23 -11.37 1.31
CA PRO A 317 -17.07 -12.55 1.52
C PRO A 317 -16.83 -13.66 0.49
N GLU A 318 -16.50 -13.30 -0.74
CA GLU A 318 -16.32 -14.26 -1.85
C GLU A 318 -14.93 -14.92 -1.90
N LEU A 319 -13.95 -14.37 -1.17
CA LEU A 319 -12.61 -14.97 -1.12
C LEU A 319 -12.61 -16.21 -0.23
N SER A 320 -11.98 -17.29 -0.71
CA SER A 320 -11.89 -18.53 0.04
C SER A 320 -11.14 -18.36 1.37
N ARG A 321 -11.51 -19.17 2.37
CA ARG A 321 -10.79 -19.20 3.65
C ARG A 321 -9.31 -19.54 3.46
N ARG A 322 -8.97 -20.39 2.50
CA ARG A 322 -7.58 -20.77 2.20
C ARG A 322 -6.75 -19.56 1.81
N ILE A 323 -7.17 -18.78 0.81
CA ILE A 323 -6.36 -17.65 0.36
C ILE A 323 -6.23 -16.56 1.44
N LYS A 324 -7.27 -16.36 2.25
CA LYS A 324 -7.24 -15.47 3.41
C LYS A 324 -6.18 -15.90 4.44
N LEU A 325 -6.15 -17.18 4.80
CA LEU A 325 -5.17 -17.73 5.73
C LEU A 325 -3.76 -17.65 5.16
N GLN A 326 -3.55 -18.05 3.90
CA GLN A 326 -2.23 -17.96 3.26
C GLN A 326 -1.73 -16.51 3.20
N ALA A 327 -2.57 -15.56 2.79
CA ALA A 327 -2.22 -14.15 2.77
C ALA A 327 -1.82 -13.65 4.18
N LEU A 328 -2.63 -13.97 5.20
CA LEU A 328 -2.39 -13.58 6.59
C LEU A 328 -1.05 -14.14 7.12
N LEU A 329 -0.81 -15.44 6.93
CA LEU A 329 0.37 -16.14 7.43
C LEU A 329 1.66 -15.83 6.66
N MET A 330 1.57 -15.23 5.47
CA MET A 330 2.73 -14.80 4.68
C MET A 330 3.08 -13.32 4.86
N TRP A 331 2.48 -12.59 5.82
CA TRP A 331 2.78 -11.17 6.04
C TRP A 331 4.27 -10.88 6.22
N ASN A 332 4.96 -11.68 7.02
CA ASN A 332 6.36 -11.51 7.38
C ASN A 332 7.34 -11.82 6.23
N THR A 333 6.90 -12.30 5.07
CA THR A 333 7.83 -12.79 4.04
C THR A 333 8.36 -11.69 3.13
N GLY A 334 7.64 -10.57 3.04
CA GLY A 334 7.98 -9.43 2.18
C GLY A 334 9.40 -8.91 2.46
N PRO A 335 10.25 -8.72 1.44
CA PRO A 335 11.59 -8.15 1.64
C PRO A 335 11.57 -6.81 2.39
N GLU A 336 10.58 -5.95 2.14
CA GLU A 336 10.48 -4.62 2.75
C GLU A 336 9.97 -4.70 4.21
N VAL A 337 9.20 -5.74 4.55
CA VAL A 337 8.86 -6.08 5.95
C VAL A 337 10.08 -6.67 6.68
N ARG A 338 10.77 -7.65 6.07
CA ARG A 338 11.88 -8.38 6.72
C ARG A 338 13.11 -7.53 6.97
N MET A 339 13.35 -6.54 6.14
CA MET A 339 14.55 -5.72 6.26
C MET A 339 14.56 -4.89 7.55
N ALA A 340 13.40 -4.46 8.06
CA ALA A 340 13.27 -3.76 9.35
C ALA A 340 13.81 -4.60 10.53
N GLN A 341 13.64 -5.94 10.48
CA GLN A 341 14.12 -6.87 11.50
C GLN A 341 15.62 -6.74 11.78
N ARG A 342 16.42 -6.30 10.78
CA ARG A 342 17.88 -6.17 10.93
C ARG A 342 18.29 -5.05 11.88
N MET A 343 17.39 -4.11 12.18
CA MET A 343 17.68 -2.90 12.94
C MET A 343 16.52 -2.55 13.87
N LEU A 344 16.17 -3.45 14.79
CA LEU A 344 15.16 -3.19 15.81
C LEU A 344 15.77 -2.56 17.07
N ALA A 345 15.07 -1.55 17.57
CA ALA A 345 15.24 -1.04 18.93
C ALA A 345 14.71 -2.05 19.96
N PRO A 346 15.10 -1.89 21.24
CA PRO A 346 14.48 -2.63 22.34
C PRO A 346 12.95 -2.46 22.38
N ASP A 347 12.28 -3.42 23.03
CA ASP A 347 10.83 -3.68 22.99
C ASP A 347 9.90 -2.47 23.17
N VAL A 348 10.30 -1.48 23.98
CA VAL A 348 9.43 -0.34 24.33
C VAL A 348 9.83 0.89 23.53
N GLN A 349 9.02 1.23 22.53
CA GLN A 349 9.13 2.44 21.74
C GLN A 349 7.78 3.17 21.63
N PRO A 350 7.76 4.52 21.66
CA PRO A 350 8.92 5.41 21.86
C PRO A 350 9.53 5.28 23.27
N GLU A 351 10.82 5.60 23.41
CA GLU A 351 11.58 5.52 24.68
C GLU A 351 10.82 6.22 25.83
N PRO A 352 10.37 5.51 26.89
CA PRO A 352 9.52 6.09 27.94
C PRO A 352 10.16 7.28 28.65
N ASP A 353 11.46 7.21 28.93
CA ASP A 353 12.21 8.30 29.55
C ASP A 353 12.19 9.55 28.67
N ARG A 354 12.36 9.40 27.35
CA ARG A 354 12.28 10.52 26.39
C ARG A 354 10.92 11.20 26.46
N VAL A 355 9.83 10.42 26.48
CA VAL A 355 8.47 10.95 26.59
C VAL A 355 8.26 11.66 27.93
N ALA A 356 8.78 11.11 29.03
CA ALA A 356 8.68 11.69 30.36
C ALA A 356 9.48 12.99 30.54
N PHE A 357 10.57 13.17 29.79
CA PHE A 357 11.39 14.39 29.81
C PHE A 357 10.82 15.52 28.94
N LEU A 358 9.79 15.28 28.12
CA LEU A 358 9.15 16.34 27.35
C LEU A 358 8.44 17.35 28.29
N PRO A 359 8.55 18.66 28.02
CA PRO A 359 7.69 19.62 28.71
C PRO A 359 6.22 19.34 28.36
N SER A 360 5.31 19.79 29.23
CA SER A 360 3.88 19.69 28.93
C SER A 360 3.54 20.60 27.75
N HIS A 361 2.92 20.04 26.72
CA HIS A 361 2.44 20.78 25.55
C HIS A 361 0.93 20.70 25.46
N THR A 362 0.31 21.77 24.99
CA THR A 362 -1.06 21.78 24.49
C THR A 362 -1.15 21.06 23.13
N GLN A 363 -2.36 20.74 22.69
CA GLN A 363 -2.59 20.15 21.37
C GLN A 363 -2.01 21.01 20.24
N ALA A 364 -2.18 22.33 20.30
CA ALA A 364 -1.70 23.24 19.28
C ALA A 364 -0.17 23.32 19.25
N GLU A 365 0.48 23.33 20.41
CA GLU A 365 1.94 23.33 20.53
C GLU A 365 2.54 22.04 19.96
N LEU A 366 1.96 20.87 20.26
CA LEU A 366 2.43 19.60 19.69
C LEU A 366 2.29 19.54 18.17
N LEU A 367 1.17 20.02 17.63
CA LEU A 367 0.98 20.04 16.17
C LEU A 367 2.01 20.94 15.50
N ALA A 368 2.21 22.14 16.03
CA ALA A 368 3.17 23.09 15.50
C ALA A 368 4.61 22.57 15.61
N GLU A 369 4.96 21.94 16.74
CA GLU A 369 6.30 21.37 16.94
C GLU A 369 6.55 20.16 16.03
N LEU A 370 5.57 19.26 15.87
CA LEU A 370 5.67 18.12 14.96
C LEU A 370 5.84 18.57 13.50
N GLU A 371 5.02 19.52 13.06
CA GLU A 371 5.13 20.08 11.71
C GLU A 371 6.48 20.76 11.50
N ALA A 372 6.89 21.65 12.41
CA ALA A 372 8.18 22.34 12.31
C ALA A 372 9.39 21.41 12.44
N LEU A 373 9.29 20.31 13.19
CA LEU A 373 10.34 19.29 13.28
C LEU A 373 10.48 18.56 11.95
N ILE A 374 9.38 18.07 11.39
CA ILE A 374 9.38 17.34 10.12
C ILE A 374 9.82 18.25 8.97
N ASP A 375 9.39 19.51 8.95
CA ASP A 375 9.79 20.50 7.92
C ASP A 375 11.30 20.76 7.88
N ARG A 376 11.98 20.65 9.03
CA ARG A 376 13.42 20.89 9.14
C ARG A 376 14.26 19.65 8.86
N LEU A 377 13.64 18.47 8.75
CA LEU A 377 14.37 17.28 8.37
C LEU A 377 14.89 17.43 6.94
N PRO A 378 16.13 17.00 6.66
CA PRO A 378 16.77 17.29 5.39
C PRO A 378 15.96 16.71 4.22
N VAL A 379 15.45 17.62 3.39
CA VAL A 379 14.88 17.36 2.07
C VAL A 379 16.05 17.15 1.11
N GLY A 380 16.18 15.97 0.51
CA GLY A 380 17.05 15.74 -0.64
C GLY A 380 18.56 15.72 -0.40
N GLU A 381 19.08 16.28 0.69
CA GLU A 381 20.53 16.50 0.83
C GLU A 381 21.36 15.25 1.15
N ARG A 382 20.74 14.10 1.35
CA ARG A 382 21.44 12.82 1.42
C ARG A 382 20.54 11.73 0.85
N LEU A 383 20.48 11.57 -0.47
CA LEU A 383 20.54 10.20 -0.98
C LEU A 383 21.96 9.74 -0.62
N PRO A 384 22.18 8.98 0.47
CA PRO A 384 23.49 8.40 0.70
C PRO A 384 23.83 7.62 -0.57
N ALA A 385 25.09 7.67 -1.00
CA ALA A 385 25.55 6.78 -2.08
C ALA A 385 25.29 5.28 -1.75
N ALA A 386 25.03 4.98 -0.48
CA ALA A 386 24.63 3.67 0.02
C ALA A 386 23.13 3.41 -0.19
N GLY A 387 22.79 2.16 -0.56
CA GLY A 387 21.42 1.74 -0.82
C GLY A 387 20.48 1.91 0.38
N LEU A 388 19.17 2.02 0.11
CA LEU A 388 18.10 2.27 1.10
C LEU A 388 18.19 1.36 2.34
N ALA A 389 18.60 0.10 2.15
CA ALA A 389 18.72 -0.89 3.21
C ALA A 389 19.75 -0.56 4.30
N SER A 390 20.68 0.38 4.05
CA SER A 390 21.66 0.82 5.06
C SER A 390 21.27 2.12 5.76
N TRP A 391 20.14 2.73 5.40
CA TRP A 391 19.71 4.01 5.96
C TRP A 391 19.24 3.79 7.40
N ARG A 392 19.57 4.74 8.28
CA ARG A 392 19.18 4.72 9.70
C ARG A 392 18.32 5.92 10.04
N SER A 393 17.34 5.72 10.92
CA SER A 393 16.54 6.81 11.48
C SER A 393 17.44 7.74 12.29
N THR A 394 17.20 9.04 12.21
CA THR A 394 17.94 10.03 13.01
C THR A 394 17.31 10.20 14.40
N ASP A 395 17.96 10.95 15.30
CA ASP A 395 17.39 11.19 16.63
C ASP A 395 16.11 12.05 16.57
N GLU A 396 16.00 12.90 15.57
CA GLU A 396 14.81 13.71 15.31
C GLU A 396 13.58 12.85 14.99
N VAL A 397 13.75 11.71 14.31
CA VAL A 397 12.66 10.75 14.09
C VAL A 397 12.16 10.20 15.44
N LYS A 398 13.07 9.87 16.36
CA LYS A 398 12.70 9.43 17.71
C LYS A 398 11.99 10.53 18.49
N GLN A 399 12.44 11.78 18.33
CA GLN A 399 11.80 12.94 18.95
C GLN A 399 10.37 13.13 18.41
N ALA A 400 10.16 13.01 17.11
CA ALA A 400 8.83 13.08 16.51
C ALA A 400 7.89 11.99 17.07
N SER A 401 8.38 10.75 17.17
CA SER A 401 7.61 9.66 17.79
C SER A 401 7.30 9.94 19.26
N ALA A 402 8.22 10.52 20.03
CA ALA A 402 7.99 10.88 21.43
C ALA A 402 6.92 11.98 21.60
N LEU A 403 6.96 13.03 20.77
CA LEU A 403 5.94 14.08 20.73
C LEU A 403 4.56 13.51 20.38
N ALA A 404 4.50 12.58 19.41
CA ALA A 404 3.28 11.87 19.07
C ALA A 404 2.76 10.98 20.20
N GLN A 405 3.66 10.34 20.97
CA GLN A 405 3.27 9.59 22.16
C GLN A 405 2.66 10.50 23.23
N GLN A 406 3.24 11.68 23.46
CA GLN A 406 2.66 12.67 24.36
C GLN A 406 1.26 13.09 23.87
N TYR A 407 1.11 13.32 22.56
CA TYR A 407 -0.18 13.65 21.94
C TYR A 407 -1.26 12.61 22.25
N ALA A 408 -0.91 11.33 22.09
CA ALA A 408 -1.79 10.21 22.39
C ALA A 408 -2.10 10.09 23.90
N ASN A 409 -1.08 10.24 24.76
CA ASN A 409 -1.23 10.17 26.22
C ASN A 409 -2.15 11.27 26.76
N CYS A 410 -2.10 12.46 26.17
CA CYS A 410 -2.97 13.59 26.53
C CYS A 410 -4.42 13.42 26.05
N GLY A 411 -4.72 12.38 25.25
CA GLY A 411 -6.07 12.14 24.73
C GLY A 411 -6.56 13.23 23.77
N TYR A 412 -5.64 13.92 23.09
CA TYR A 412 -5.97 14.96 22.12
C TYR A 412 -6.70 14.40 20.89
N SER A 413 -7.46 15.27 20.22
CA SER A 413 -8.25 14.89 19.04
C SER A 413 -7.32 14.41 17.92
N PRO A 414 -7.49 13.20 17.38
CA PRO A 414 -6.59 12.68 16.35
C PRO A 414 -6.75 13.39 14.99
N GLU A 415 -7.91 14.00 14.72
CA GLU A 415 -8.27 14.55 13.41
C GLU A 415 -7.32 15.66 12.95
N PRO A 416 -6.97 16.68 13.77
CA PRO A 416 -5.97 17.67 13.40
C PRO A 416 -4.60 17.07 13.05
N LEU A 417 -4.13 16.08 13.83
CA LEU A 417 -2.86 15.41 13.55
C LEU A 417 -2.93 14.62 12.24
N ILE A 418 -4.03 13.90 11.99
CA ILE A 418 -4.27 13.20 10.72
C ILE A 418 -4.26 14.19 9.55
N THR A 419 -4.89 15.36 9.68
CA THR A 419 -4.87 16.38 8.63
C THR A 419 -3.46 16.89 8.35
N VAL A 420 -2.66 17.19 9.39
CA VAL A 420 -1.25 17.59 9.24
C VAL A 420 -0.45 16.51 8.52
N LEU A 421 -0.56 15.25 8.94
CA LEU A 421 0.14 14.13 8.31
C LEU A 421 -0.30 13.90 6.86
N GLY A 422 -1.57 14.13 6.55
CA GLY A 422 -2.09 14.07 5.18
C GLY A 422 -1.45 15.12 4.27
N LYS A 423 -1.29 16.36 4.75
CA LYS A 423 -0.55 17.41 4.02
C LYS A 423 0.92 17.05 3.83
N ILE A 424 1.56 16.54 4.88
CA ILE A 424 2.98 16.12 4.83
C ILE A 424 3.17 14.97 3.82
N ALA A 425 2.29 13.98 3.79
CA ALA A 425 2.34 12.90 2.79
C ALA A 425 2.26 13.44 1.35
N CYS A 426 1.54 14.54 1.13
CA CYS A 426 1.43 15.16 -0.19
C CYS A 426 2.69 15.88 -0.68
N ARG A 427 3.70 16.03 0.18
CA ARG A 427 4.99 16.60 -0.20
C ARG A 427 5.90 15.58 -0.87
N ASP A 428 5.63 14.29 -0.70
CA ASP A 428 6.50 13.23 -1.15
C ASP A 428 6.23 12.78 -2.60
N ASN A 429 7.21 13.03 -3.48
CA ASN A 429 7.28 12.38 -4.79
C ASN A 429 8.49 11.43 -4.93
N PHE A 430 9.28 11.26 -3.87
CA PHE A 430 10.43 10.34 -3.86
C PHE A 430 9.98 8.89 -3.77
N THR A 431 9.09 8.60 -2.82
CA THR A 431 8.77 7.20 -2.49
C THR A 431 7.80 6.57 -3.46
N GLU A 432 7.35 7.23 -4.52
CA GLU A 432 6.37 6.67 -5.47
C GLU A 432 5.08 6.18 -4.76
N MET A 433 4.39 7.09 -4.09
CA MET A 433 3.10 6.85 -3.40
C MET A 433 3.16 6.05 -2.08
N HIS A 434 4.33 5.66 -1.55
CA HIS A 434 4.39 4.94 -0.27
C HIS A 434 3.91 5.79 0.91
N ALA A 435 4.23 7.07 0.94
CA ALA A 435 3.71 8.03 1.92
C ALA A 435 2.18 8.04 1.98
N PHE A 436 1.54 8.09 0.81
CA PHE A 436 0.08 8.06 0.68
C PHE A 436 -0.50 6.73 1.15
N LYS A 437 0.06 5.61 0.66
CA LYS A 437 -0.36 4.25 1.05
C LYS A 437 -0.28 4.06 2.56
N HIS A 438 0.82 4.48 3.18
CA HIS A 438 1.04 4.35 4.62
C HIS A 438 0.08 5.21 5.42
N HIS A 439 -0.01 6.51 5.10
CA HIS A 439 -0.93 7.42 5.77
C HIS A 439 -2.38 6.91 5.72
N GLN A 440 -2.83 6.44 4.55
CA GLN A 440 -4.17 5.85 4.42
C GLN A 440 -4.31 4.56 5.23
N ALA A 441 -3.31 3.68 5.21
CA ALA A 441 -3.34 2.45 5.99
C ALA A 441 -3.47 2.77 7.49
N THR A 442 -2.59 3.60 8.06
CA THR A 442 -2.66 3.97 9.48
C THR A 442 -3.95 4.71 9.84
N TYR A 443 -4.50 5.51 8.91
CA TYR A 443 -5.82 6.14 9.10
C TYR A 443 -6.94 5.09 9.23
N GLU A 444 -7.01 4.13 8.33
CA GLU A 444 -8.03 3.07 8.37
C GLU A 444 -7.85 2.16 9.59
N GLU A 445 -6.62 1.81 9.90
CA GLU A 445 -6.29 1.00 11.06
C GLU A 445 -6.65 1.72 12.35
N PHE A 446 -6.40 3.03 12.47
CA PHE A 446 -6.82 3.81 13.63
C PHE A 446 -8.35 3.77 13.86
N HIS A 447 -9.14 3.86 12.80
CA HIS A 447 -10.61 3.90 12.88
C HIS A 447 -11.26 2.51 13.00
N THR A 448 -10.52 1.45 12.71
CA THR A 448 -11.03 0.06 12.74
C THR A 448 -10.33 -0.81 13.79
N THR A 449 -9.62 -0.16 14.72
CA THR A 449 -8.92 -0.78 15.84
C THR A 449 -9.51 -0.31 17.17
N ARG A 450 -9.49 -1.19 18.17
CA ARG A 450 -10.00 -0.92 19.53
C ARG A 450 -9.36 0.35 20.13
N PRO A 451 -10.10 1.17 20.88
CA PRO A 451 -9.60 2.44 21.40
C PRO A 451 -8.31 2.35 22.23
N SER A 452 -8.11 1.25 22.96
CA SER A 452 -6.91 1.03 23.79
C SER A 452 -5.62 0.79 22.99
N LEU A 453 -5.74 0.39 21.72
CA LEU A 453 -4.60 -0.03 20.88
C LEU A 453 -4.30 0.95 19.75
N ARG A 454 -5.30 1.70 19.28
CA ARG A 454 -5.20 2.54 18.07
C ARG A 454 -4.13 3.63 18.12
N TRP A 455 -3.66 4.02 19.30
CA TRP A 455 -2.58 5.02 19.45
C TRP A 455 -1.31 4.59 18.70
N ARG A 456 -1.02 3.28 18.62
CA ARG A 456 0.18 2.75 17.95
C ARG A 456 0.20 3.12 16.47
N HIS A 457 -0.95 3.10 15.81
CA HIS A 457 -1.06 3.52 14.41
C HIS A 457 -0.81 5.03 14.24
N LEU A 458 -1.31 5.84 15.18
CA LEU A 458 -1.13 7.29 15.14
C LEU A 458 0.34 7.69 15.33
N VAL A 459 1.03 7.09 16.31
CA VAL A 459 2.46 7.33 16.55
C VAL A 459 3.30 6.79 15.38
N ALA A 460 2.97 5.61 14.84
CA ALA A 460 3.66 5.06 13.67
C ALA A 460 3.49 5.94 12.42
N ALA A 461 2.33 6.59 12.24
CA ALA A 461 2.09 7.54 11.16
C ALA A 461 3.00 8.78 11.26
N VAL A 462 3.22 9.30 12.48
CA VAL A 462 4.17 10.40 12.70
C VAL A 462 5.60 9.95 12.43
N GLN A 463 6.00 8.76 12.90
CA GLN A 463 7.33 8.22 12.64
C GLN A 463 7.61 8.06 11.14
N ALA A 464 6.66 7.52 10.38
CA ALA A 464 6.80 7.40 8.93
C ALA A 464 6.91 8.76 8.25
N ALA A 465 6.13 9.75 8.70
CA ALA A 465 6.23 11.11 8.18
C ALA A 465 7.61 11.72 8.43
N ALA A 466 8.18 11.52 9.62
CA ALA A 466 9.53 11.96 9.94
C ALA A 466 10.62 11.17 9.17
N ILE A 467 10.41 9.88 8.88
CA ILE A 467 11.39 9.09 8.12
C ILE A 467 11.44 9.54 6.67
N SER A 468 10.30 9.62 5.98
CA SER A 468 10.29 9.58 4.52
C SER A 468 9.54 10.71 3.84
N HIS A 469 8.64 11.40 4.52
CA HIS A 469 7.84 12.41 3.84
C HIS A 469 8.71 13.65 3.60
N GLY A 470 8.79 14.04 2.33
CA GLY A 470 9.48 15.25 1.96
C GLY A 470 10.96 15.09 1.60
N ARG A 471 11.43 13.90 1.19
CA ARG A 471 12.84 13.75 0.77
C ARG A 471 13.15 14.23 -0.63
N ILE A 472 12.23 14.10 -1.57
CA ILE A 472 12.24 14.83 -2.85
C ILE A 472 10.85 15.40 -2.97
N GLN A 473 10.79 16.71 -3.21
CA GLN A 473 9.56 17.50 -3.15
C GLN A 473 9.29 18.28 -4.45
N ASP A 474 10.03 18.01 -5.54
CA ASP A 474 9.94 18.80 -6.78
C ASP A 474 8.50 19.00 -7.29
N VAL A 475 7.65 17.97 -7.16
CA VAL A 475 6.23 18.06 -7.55
C VAL A 475 5.45 18.96 -6.60
N TYR A 476 5.74 18.88 -5.30
CA TYR A 476 5.12 19.73 -4.29
C TYR A 476 5.56 21.19 -4.44
N ASP A 477 6.85 21.44 -4.63
CA ASP A 477 7.41 22.79 -4.82
C ASP A 477 6.81 23.46 -6.06
N HIS A 478 6.71 22.73 -7.18
CA HIS A 478 6.04 23.25 -8.37
C HIS A 478 4.53 23.47 -8.12
N ALA A 479 3.85 22.56 -7.40
CA ALA A 479 2.45 22.78 -7.03
C ALA A 479 2.28 24.01 -6.12
N ALA A 480 3.25 24.30 -5.24
CA ALA A 480 3.30 25.49 -4.38
C ALA A 480 3.28 26.78 -5.17
N GLU A 481 4.13 26.85 -6.17
CA GLU A 481 4.23 28.00 -7.04
C GLU A 481 2.91 28.23 -7.82
N VAL A 482 2.33 27.16 -8.35
CA VAL A 482 1.10 27.21 -9.17
C VAL A 482 -0.14 27.54 -8.33
N MET A 483 -0.24 26.97 -7.14
CA MET A 483 -1.41 27.11 -6.26
C MET A 483 -1.29 28.31 -5.29
N HIS A 484 -0.14 28.99 -5.26
CA HIS A 484 0.12 30.17 -4.42
C HIS A 484 -0.02 29.94 -2.91
N PHE A 485 0.54 28.83 -2.40
CA PHE A 485 0.55 28.52 -0.96
C PHE A 485 1.86 28.84 -0.25
#